data_AF-A0A1H5D663-F1
#
_entry.id   AF-A0A1H5D663-F1
#
_cell.length_a   1.000
_cell.length_b   1.000
_cell.length_c   1.000
_cell.angle_alpha   90.00
_cell.angle_beta   90.00
_cell.angle_gamma   90.00
#
_symmetry.space_group_name_H-M   'P 1'
#
loop_
_entity.id
_entity.type
_entity.pdbx_description
1 polymer ?
#
loop_
_entity_poly.entity_id
_entity_poly.type
_entity_poly.pdbx_seq_one_letter_code
_entity_poly.pdbx_strand_id
1 'polypeptide(L)'
;MTERIAADAGRGLGHLVVTVLDILKEVLERQALRRLDAGTLTPDQVEALGQALIALELRFAEIRAALDGIPADIPADIAATEGVK
;
A
#
# COMPACT_ATOMS: atom_id res chain seq x y z
N MET A 1 24.35 -23.68 -11.18
CA MET A 1 24.21 -23.69 -9.71
C MET A 1 24.05 -22.27 -9.16
N THR A 2 24.94 -21.34 -9.50
CA THR A 2 24.90 -19.91 -9.12
C THR A 2 23.63 -19.17 -9.55
N GLU A 3 23.11 -19.45 -10.74
CA GLU A 3 21.83 -18.88 -11.22
C GLU A 3 20.63 -19.22 -10.31
N ARG A 4 20.60 -20.41 -9.71
CA ARG A 4 19.49 -20.84 -8.85
C ARG A 4 19.50 -20.08 -7.52
N ILE A 5 20.68 -19.91 -6.93
CA ILE A 5 20.89 -19.16 -5.67
C ILE A 5 20.49 -17.69 -5.85
N ALA A 6 20.85 -17.06 -6.98
CA ALA A 6 20.47 -15.68 -7.26
C ALA A 6 18.95 -15.51 -7.43
N ALA A 7 18.27 -16.46 -8.07
CA ALA A 7 16.82 -16.45 -8.21
C ALA A 7 16.09 -16.69 -6.87
N ASP A 8 16.61 -17.57 -6.02
CA ASP A 8 16.08 -17.81 -4.67
C ASP A 8 16.27 -16.59 -3.75
N ALA A 9 17.45 -15.96 -3.81
CA ALA A 9 17.71 -14.71 -3.09
C ALA A 9 16.80 -13.57 -3.58
N GLY A 10 16.60 -13.44 -4.90
CA GLY A 10 15.71 -12.44 -5.48
C GLY A 10 14.25 -12.59 -5.01
N ARG A 11 13.73 -13.82 -4.98
CA ARG A 11 12.39 -14.11 -4.43
C ARG A 11 12.30 -13.80 -2.93
N GLY A 12 13.30 -14.21 -2.15
CA GLY A 12 13.33 -13.93 -0.71
C GLY A 12 13.36 -12.42 -0.40
N LEU A 13 14.12 -11.65 -1.17
CA LEU A 13 14.15 -10.19 -1.08
C LEU A 13 12.83 -9.55 -1.50
N GLY A 14 12.19 -10.03 -2.57
CA GLY A 14 10.85 -9.56 -2.99
C GLY A 14 9.83 -9.69 -1.86
N HIS A 15 9.75 -10.89 -1.28
CA HIS A 15 8.84 -11.16 -0.17
C HIS A 15 9.15 -10.31 1.08
N LEU A 16 10.42 -10.07 1.39
CA LEU A 16 10.81 -9.21 2.50
C LEU A 16 10.36 -7.76 2.27
N VAL A 17 10.53 -7.24 1.05
CA VAL A 17 10.07 -5.89 0.70
C VAL A 17 8.56 -5.79 0.81
N VAL A 18 7.80 -6.78 0.29
CA VAL A 18 6.34 -6.80 0.41
C VAL A 18 5.89 -6.82 1.88
N THR A 19 6.54 -7.64 2.70
CA THR A 19 6.27 -7.69 4.15
C THR A 19 6.54 -6.35 4.83
N VAL A 20 7.62 -5.64 4.46
CA VAL A 20 7.91 -4.30 4.99
C VAL A 20 6.85 -3.30 4.56
N LEU A 21 6.37 -3.37 3.32
CA LEU A 21 5.28 -2.50 2.83
C LEU A 21 3.97 -2.74 3.59
N ASP A 22 3.66 -3.99 3.95
CA ASP A 22 2.50 -4.33 4.80
C ASP A 22 2.58 -3.66 6.17
N ILE A 23 3.74 -3.74 6.82
CA ILE A 23 3.96 -3.12 8.13
C ILE A 23 3.84 -1.59 8.02
N LEU A 24 4.41 -0.99 6.97
CA LEU A 24 4.32 0.46 6.76
C LEU A 24 2.86 0.90 6.57
N LYS A 25 2.06 0.15 5.82
CA LYS A 25 0.64 0.41 5.64
C LYS A 25 -0.10 0.43 6.98
N GLU A 26 0.05 -0.63 7.78
CA GLU A 26 -0.61 -0.75 9.08
C GLU A 26 -0.26 0.43 10.01
N VAL A 27 1.02 0.82 10.03
CA VAL A 27 1.48 1.95 10.83
C VAL A 27 0.85 3.26 10.38
N LEU A 28 0.76 3.49 9.06
CA LEU A 28 0.21 4.72 8.49
C LEU A 28 -1.30 4.84 8.71
N GLU A 29 -2.05 3.76 8.53
CA GLU A 29 -3.49 3.71 8.86
C GLU A 29 -3.70 4.06 10.34
N ARG A 30 -2.89 3.46 11.22
CA ARG A 30 -2.99 3.72 12.66
C ARG A 30 -2.59 5.15 13.02
N GLN A 31 -1.65 5.76 12.29
CA GLN A 31 -1.28 7.16 12.47
C GLN A 31 -2.38 8.11 11.97
N ALA A 32 -3.01 7.78 10.84
CA ALA A 32 -4.09 8.57 10.27
C ALA A 32 -5.28 8.62 11.22
N LEU A 33 -5.70 7.46 11.75
CA LEU A 33 -6.75 7.36 12.76
C LEU A 33 -6.41 8.17 14.03
N ARG A 34 -5.19 8.02 14.56
CA ARG A 34 -4.76 8.80 15.73
C ARG A 34 -4.80 10.30 15.51
N ARG A 35 -4.41 10.78 14.32
CA ARG A 35 -4.43 12.23 14.01
C ARG A 35 -5.84 12.77 13.86
N LEU A 36 -6.74 11.96 13.30
CA LEU A 36 -8.15 12.25 13.17
C LEU A 36 -8.82 12.32 14.55
N ASP A 37 -8.61 11.31 15.40
CA ASP A 37 -9.16 11.22 16.77
C ASP A 37 -8.63 12.33 17.68
N ALA A 38 -7.38 12.74 17.50
CA ALA A 38 -6.79 13.84 18.27
C ALA A 38 -7.39 15.22 17.90
N GLY A 39 -8.23 15.32 16.86
CA GLY A 39 -8.83 16.57 16.41
C GLY A 39 -7.79 17.59 15.91
N THR A 40 -6.58 17.12 15.60
CA THR A 40 -5.43 17.98 15.25
C THR A 40 -5.41 18.43 13.79
N LEU A 41 -6.38 17.96 12.99
CA LEU A 41 -6.47 18.21 11.56
C LEU A 41 -7.72 19.00 11.24
N THR A 42 -7.58 20.02 10.38
CA THR A 42 -8.73 20.68 9.74
C THR A 42 -9.39 19.75 8.72
N PRO A 43 -10.66 20.01 8.32
CA PRO A 43 -11.33 19.22 7.28
C PRO A 43 -10.49 19.06 5.99
N ASP A 44 -9.90 20.14 5.49
CA ASP A 44 -9.04 20.12 4.30
C ASP A 44 -7.80 19.24 4.50
N GLN A 45 -7.23 19.22 5.70
CA GLN A 45 -6.08 18.37 6.02
C GLN A 45 -6.47 16.88 6.12
N VAL A 46 -7.69 16.59 6.57
CA VAL A 46 -8.24 15.22 6.57
C VAL A 46 -8.43 14.72 5.13
N GLU A 47 -8.97 15.56 4.24
CA GLU A 47 -9.13 15.21 2.84
C GLU A 47 -7.78 14.99 2.15
N ALA A 48 -6.83 15.92 2.35
CA ALA A 48 -5.47 15.79 1.81
C ALA A 48 -4.76 14.53 2.32
N LEU A 49 -4.95 14.17 3.60
CA LEU A 49 -4.45 12.93 4.18
C LEU A 49 -5.07 11.70 3.51
N GLY A 50 -6.39 11.69 3.29
CA GLY A 50 -7.08 10.62 2.58
C GLY A 50 -6.55 10.42 1.15
N GLN A 51 -6.39 11.50 0.39
CA GLN A 51 -5.82 11.45 -0.96
C GLN A 51 -4.37 10.91 -0.97
N ALA A 52 -3.56 11.33 0.01
CA ALA A 52 -2.19 10.85 0.12
C ALA A 52 -2.13 9.34 0.43
N LEU A 53 -3.03 8.82 1.27
CA LEU A 53 -3.12 7.39 1.58
C LEU A 53 -3.57 6.58 0.36
N ILE A 54 -4.57 7.05 -0.40
CA ILE A 54 -5.01 6.39 -1.64
C ILE A 54 -3.87 6.32 -2.66
N ALA A 55 -3.14 7.42 -2.87
CA ALA A 55 -2.01 7.45 -3.78
C ALA A 55 -0.91 6.48 -3.34
N LEU A 56 -0.67 6.36 -2.04
CA LEU A 56 0.32 5.44 -1.49
C LEU A 56 -0.08 3.97 -1.70
N GLU A 57 -1.35 3.62 -1.46
CA GLU A 57 -1.88 2.28 -1.70
C GLU A 57 -1.68 1.83 -3.15
N LEU A 58 -1.95 2.73 -4.10
CA LEU A 58 -1.75 2.44 -5.52
C LEU A 58 -0.27 2.15 -5.84
N ARG A 59 0.66 2.91 -5.26
CA ARG A 59 2.10 2.67 -5.42
C ARG A 59 2.54 1.36 -4.78
N PHE A 60 2.00 1.01 -3.62
CA PHE A 60 2.31 -0.26 -2.97
C PHE A 60 1.79 -1.44 -3.80
N ALA A 61 0.62 -1.31 -4.40
CA ALA A 61 0.07 -2.30 -5.33
C ALA A 61 0.96 -2.50 -6.57
N GLU A 62 1.43 -1.41 -7.19
CA GLU A 62 2.38 -1.46 -8.31
C GLU A 62 3.67 -2.21 -7.94
N ILE A 63 4.25 -1.93 -6.76
CA ILE A 63 5.49 -2.57 -6.31
C ILE A 63 5.27 -4.05 -5.99
N ARG A 64 4.16 -4.42 -5.34
CA ARG A 64 3.81 -5.83 -5.06
C ARG A 64 3.66 -6.65 -6.33
N ALA A 65 2.95 -6.10 -7.33
CA ALA A 65 2.78 -6.74 -8.62
C ALA A 65 4.13 -6.97 -9.33
N ALA A 66 5.05 -6.02 -9.22
CA ALA A 66 6.40 -6.13 -9.79
C ALA A 66 7.30 -7.14 -9.06
N LEU A 67 7.15 -7.31 -7.74
CA LEU A 67 8.05 -8.12 -6.91
C LEU A 67 7.60 -9.57 -6.71
N ASP A 68 6.30 -9.79 -6.48
CA ASP A 68 5.78 -11.13 -6.14
C ASP A 68 5.01 -11.79 -7.30
N GLY A 69 4.76 -11.09 -8.40
CA GLY A 69 3.87 -11.58 -9.47
C GLY A 69 2.43 -11.82 -9.00
N ILE A 70 2.10 -11.34 -7.79
CA ILE A 70 0.76 -11.39 -7.21
C ILE A 70 -0.05 -10.27 -7.90
N PRO A 71 -1.20 -10.58 -8.54
CA PRO A 71 -2.06 -9.54 -9.08
C PRO A 71 -2.44 -8.59 -7.94
N ALA A 72 -2.30 -7.29 -8.17
CA ALA A 72 -2.69 -6.27 -7.21
C ALA A 72 -4.17 -6.48 -6.85
N ASP A 73 -4.45 -6.91 -5.61
CA ASP A 73 -5.79 -6.78 -5.05
C ASP A 73 -6.07 -5.29 -4.89
N ILE A 74 -6.76 -4.73 -5.87
CA ILE A 74 -7.30 -3.37 -5.79
C ILE A 74 -8.34 -3.41 -4.67
N PRO A 75 -8.21 -2.59 -3.60
CA PRO A 75 -9.24 -2.49 -2.57
C PRO A 75 -10.62 -2.26 -3.20
N ALA A 76 -11.64 -2.99 -2.75
CA ALA A 76 -12.99 -2.94 -3.34
C ALA A 76 -13.59 -1.51 -3.35
N ASP A 77 -13.12 -0.62 -2.47
CA ASP A 77 -13.55 0.77 -2.38
C ASP A 77 -13.17 1.63 -3.60
N ILE A 78 -12.10 1.27 -4.34
CA ILE A 78 -11.69 2.02 -5.53
C ILE A 78 -12.40 1.51 -6.80
N ALA A 79 -12.80 0.22 -6.82
CA ALA A 79 -13.51 -0.40 -7.95
C ALA A 79 -14.96 0.11 -8.11
N ALA A 80 -15.54 0.70 -7.08
CA ALA A 80 -16.94 1.15 -7.08
C ALA A 80 -17.17 2.50 -7.77
N THR A 81 -16.12 3.21 -8.23
CA THR A 81 -16.26 4.57 -8.78
C THR A 81 -16.55 4.65 -10.29
N GLU A 82 -16.60 3.53 -11.03
CA GLU A 82 -17.03 3.52 -12.46
C GLU A 82 -18.55 3.32 -12.67
N GLY A 83 -19.36 3.48 -11.62
CA GLY A 83 -20.78 3.07 -11.64
C GLY A 83 -21.84 4.16 -11.56
N VAL A 84 -21.52 5.45 -11.67
CA VAL A 84 -22.55 6.51 -11.66
C VAL A 84 -22.82 7.00 -13.07
N LYS A 85 -23.82 6.41 -13.71
CA LYS A 85 -24.63 7.10 -14.72
C LYS A 85 -25.77 7.85 -14.03
#